data_AF-A0A8B6X310-F1
#
_entry.id   AF-A0A8B6X310-F1
#
_cell.length_a   1.000
_cell.length_b   1.000
_cell.length_c   1.000
_cell.angle_alpha   90.00
_cell.angle_beta   90.00
_cell.angle_gamma   90.00
#
_symmetry.space_group_name_H-M   'P 1'
#
loop_
_entity.id
_entity.type
_entity.pdbx_description
1 polymer ?
#
loop_
_entity_poly.entity_id
_entity_poly.type
_entity_poly.pdbx_seq_one_letter_code
_entity_poly.pdbx_strand_id
1 'polypeptide(L)' 'MSIAAINARNQFRGRVREIIEGPVVSEVDVETSTGLIVTSVITTRSVKELGLVPGREVIALVKSTEVAIAAL' A
#
# COMPACT_ATOMS: atom_id res chain seq x y z
N MET A 1 -5.74 13.10 7.96
CA MET A 1 -7.09 12.96 7.38
C MET A 1 -7.61 11.60 7.81
N SER A 2 -8.74 11.51 8.51
CA SER A 2 -9.26 10.24 9.01
C SER A 2 -10.03 9.50 7.91
N ILE A 3 -9.71 8.23 7.70
CA ILE A 3 -10.52 7.33 6.88
C ILE A 3 -11.82 7.06 7.66
N ALA A 4 -12.98 7.45 7.14
CA ALA A 4 -14.26 7.32 7.84
C ALA A 4 -14.79 5.87 7.88
N ALA A 5 -14.71 5.15 6.76
CA ALA A 5 -15.04 3.73 6.68
C ALA A 5 -14.39 3.11 5.43
N ILE A 6 -13.95 1.85 5.54
CA ILE A 6 -13.47 1.03 4.42
C ILE A 6 -13.91 -0.42 4.61
N ASN A 7 -14.14 -1.15 3.52
CA ASN A 7 -14.57 -2.56 3.56
C ASN A 7 -13.44 -3.57 3.24
N ALA A 8 -12.18 -3.10 3.20
CA ALA A 8 -10.99 -3.95 3.14
C ALA A 8 -10.64 -4.38 4.57
N ARG A 9 -10.66 -5.70 4.82
CA ARG A 9 -10.46 -6.26 6.17
C ARG A 9 -9.00 -6.41 6.56
N ASN A 10 -8.10 -6.55 5.58
CA ASN A 10 -6.68 -6.66 5.82
C ASN A 10 -6.07 -5.26 5.67
N GLN A 11 -5.54 -4.74 6.78
CA GLN A 11 -5.04 -3.37 6.86
C GLN A 11 -3.66 -3.36 7.51
N PHE A 12 -2.68 -2.80 6.83
CA PHE A 12 -1.29 -2.77 7.28
C PHE A 12 -0.87 -1.31 7.41
N ARG A 13 -0.83 -0.81 8.66
CA ARG A 13 -0.36 0.55 8.95
C ARG A 13 1.17 0.56 8.88
N GLY A 14 1.71 1.53 8.15
CA GLY A 14 3.14 1.65 7.96
C GLY A 14 3.55 2.99 7.39
N ARG A 15 4.80 3.06 6.93
CA ARG A 15 5.36 4.20 6.21
C ARG A 15 5.81 3.75 4.83
N VAL A 16 5.66 4.64 3.85
CA VAL A 16 6.25 4.40 2.53
C VAL A 16 7.76 4.30 2.70
N ARG A 17 8.34 3.16 2.34
CA ARG A 17 9.78 2.92 2.36
C ARG A 17 10.41 3.40 1.07
N GLU A 18 9.85 2.98 -0.06
CA GLU A 18 10.35 3.26 -1.41
C GLU A 18 9.20 3.37 -2.41
N ILE A 19 9.42 4.13 -3.48
CA ILE A 19 8.52 4.20 -4.63
C ILE A 19 9.37 4.02 -5.89
N ILE A 20 9.06 3.00 -6.68
CA ILE A 20 9.66 2.79 -8.00
C ILE A 20 8.65 3.32 -9.03
N GLU A 21 8.88 4.55 -9.50
CA GLU A 21 7.99 5.18 -10.46
C GLU A 21 8.15 4.59 -11.87
N GLY A 22 7.05 4.11 -12.44
CA GLY A 22 6.95 3.75 -13.85
C GLY A 22 6.10 4.74 -14.65
N PRO A 23 6.05 4.61 -15.98
CA PRO A 23 5.34 5.55 -16.85
C PRO A 23 3.80 5.50 -16.69
N VAL A 24 3.25 4.37 -16.22
CA VAL A 24 1.80 4.15 -16.07
C VAL A 24 1.45 3.69 -14.65
N VAL A 25 2.18 2.70 -14.17
CA VAL A 25 2.08 2.16 -12.80
C VAL A 25 3.39 2.36 -12.07
N SER A 26 3.31 2.44 -10.75
CA SER A 26 4.45 2.55 -9.84
C SER A 26 4.31 1.49 -8.75
N GLU A 27 5.46 0.98 -8.32
CA GLU A 27 5.56 0.13 -7.15
C GLU A 27 5.74 1.01 -5.91
N VAL A 28 5.04 0.67 -4.83
CA VAL A 28 5.10 1.36 -3.54
C VAL A 28 5.30 0.32 -2.46
N ASP A 29 6.44 0.40 -1.78
CA ASP A 29 6.74 -0.42 -0.63
C ASP A 29 6.31 0.27 0.66
N VAL A 30 5.50 -0.40 1.46
CA VAL A 30 5.05 0.07 2.78
C VAL A 30 5.65 -0.81 3.86
N GLU A 31 6.46 -0.22 4.72
CA GLU A 31 7.06 -0.90 5.87
C GLU A 31 6.22 -0.65 7.13
N THR A 32 5.80 -1.74 7.77
CA THR A 32 5.06 -1.72 9.05
C THR A 32 6.03 -1.61 10.24
N SER A 33 5.51 -1.33 11.43
CA SER A 33 6.33 -1.22 12.65
C SER A 33 7.04 -2.52 13.06
N THR A 34 6.66 -3.67 12.49
CA THR A 34 7.31 -4.97 12.74
C THR A 34 8.35 -5.32 11.67
N GLY A 35 8.60 -4.43 10.70
CA GLY A 35 9.51 -4.66 9.58
C GLY A 35 8.92 -5.45 8.42
N LEU A 36 7.63 -5.84 8.47
CA LEU A 36 6.94 -6.41 7.32
C LEU A 36 6.82 -5.36 6.21
N ILE A 37 7.19 -5.74 4.98
CA ILE A 37 7.04 -4.93 3.77
C ILE A 37 5.80 -5.41 3.01
N VAL A 38 4.89 -4.48 2.74
CA VAL A 38 3.73 -4.69 1.88
C VAL A 38 3.95 -3.91 0.59
N THR A 39 4.14 -4.62 -0.52
CA THR A 39 4.33 -4.04 -1.84
C THR A 39 2.99 -3.86 -2.54
N SER A 40 2.76 -2.67 -3.09
CA SER A 40 1.57 -2.33 -3.86
C SER A 40 1.97 -1.79 -5.23
N VAL A 41 1.26 -2.22 -6.28
CA VAL A 41 1.38 -1.62 -7.62
C VAL A 41 0.12 -0.82 -7.89
N ILE A 42 0.26 0.50 -8.01
CA ILE A 42 -0.85 1.43 -8.29
C ILE A 42 -0.50 2.33 -9.47
N THR A 43 -1.48 3.08 -9.99
CA THR A 43 -1.17 4.01 -11.08
C THR A 43 -0.19 5.09 -10.58
N THR A 44 0.74 5.50 -11.44
CA THR A 44 1.66 6.62 -11.15
C THR A 44 0.89 7.92 -10.89
N ARG A 45 -0.30 8.06 -11.48
CA ARG A 45 -1.22 9.15 -11.17
C ARG A 45 -1.68 9.12 -9.71
N SER A 46 -2.08 7.94 -9.20
CA SER A 46 -2.49 7.78 -7.81
C SER A 46 -1.37 8.10 -6.81
N VAL A 47 -0.12 7.72 -7.11
CA VAL A 47 1.05 8.12 -6.30
C VAL A 47 1.09 9.64 -6.14
N LYS A 48 0.95 10.38 -7.25
CA LYS A 48 1.00 11.84 -7.30
C LYS A 48 -0.20 12.48 -6.61
N GLU A 49 -1.42 12.02 -6.90
CA GLU A 49 -2.67 12.54 -6.32
C GLU A 49 -2.75 12.35 -4.80
N LEU A 50 -2.24 11.22 -4.30
CA LEU A 50 -2.18 10.93 -2.86
C LEU A 50 -0.98 11.61 -2.17
N GLY A 51 -0.06 12.21 -2.95
CA GLY A 51 1.17 12.83 -2.46
C GLY A 51 2.07 11.83 -1.73
N LEU A 52 2.17 10.61 -2.24
CA LEU A 52 3.02 9.57 -1.66
C LEU A 52 4.50 9.95 -1.85
N VAL A 53 5.26 9.87 -0.77
CA VAL A 53 6.71 10.07 -0.74
C VAL A 53 7.30 9.15 0.34
N PRO A 54 8.57 8.75 0.23
CA PRO A 54 9.25 8.01 1.30
C PRO A 54 9.10 8.69 2.67
N GLY A 55 8.88 7.89 3.71
CA GLY A 55 8.62 8.32 5.09
C GLY A 55 7.15 8.68 5.39
N ARG A 56 6.29 8.82 4.39
CA ARG A 56 4.88 9.18 4.59
C ARG A 56 4.11 8.05 5.25
N GLU A 57 3.34 8.36 6.29
CA GLU A 57 2.44 7.40 6.94
C GLU A 57 1.24 7.06 6.06
N VAL A 58 0.99 5.76 5.91
CA VAL A 58 -0.07 5.21 5.06
C VAL A 58 -0.67 3.95 5.71
N ILE A 59 -1.80 3.51 5.16
CA ILE A 59 -2.38 2.21 5.46
C ILE A 59 -2.50 1.47 4.13
N ALA A 60 -1.77 0.36 3.97
CA ALA A 60 -1.95 -0.54 2.83
C ALA A 60 -3.18 -1.42 3.09
N LEU A 61 -4.04 -1.56 2.08
CA LEU A 61 -5.33 -2.23 2.18
C LEU A 61 -5.39 -3.39 1.18
N VAL A 62 -5.75 -4.58 1.65
CA VAL A 62 -5.96 -5.75 0.78
C VAL A 62 -7.38 -6.25 0.96
N LYS A 63 -8.14 -6.37 -0.14
CA LYS A 63 -9.51 -6.87 -0.08
C LYS A 63 -9.50 -8.36 0.24
N SER A 64 -10.39 -8.81 1.12
CA SER A 64 -10.47 -10.24 1.50
C SER A 64 -10.68 -11.17 0.31
N THR A 65 -11.36 -10.70 -0.73
CA THR A 65 -11.66 -11.49 -1.95
C THR A 65 -10.49 -11.56 -2.93
N GLU A 66 -9.37 -10.87 -2.67
CA GLU A 66 -8.16 -10.85 -3.52
C GLU A 66 -7.01 -11.64 -2.91
N VAL A 67 -7.21 -12.26 -1.74
CA VAL A 67 -6.21 -13.10 -1.07
C VAL A 67 -6.34 -14.53 -1.58
N ALA A 68 -5.24 -15.08 -2.11
CA ALA A 68 -5.14 -16.49 -2.47
C ALA A 68 -4.62 -17.33 -1.29
N ILE A 69 -5.01 -18.61 -1.23
CA ILE A 69 -4.51 -19.60 -0.26
C ILE A 69 -3.94 -20.79 -1.04
N ALA A 70 -2.77 -21.26 -0.64
CA ALA A 70 -2.19 -22.50 -1.13
C ALA A 70 -2.09 -23.52 0.03
N ALA A 71 -2.48 -24.77 -0.22
CA ALA A 71 -2.20 -25.89 0.66
C ALA A 71 -0.85 -26.52 0.28
N LEU A 72 -0.15 -27.07 1.27
CA LEU A 72 1.18 -27.69 1.10
C LEU A 72 1.07 -29.20 0.87
#